data_AF-A0A815CUG2-F1
#
_entry.id   AF-A0A815CUG2-F1
#
_cell.length_a   1.000
_cell.length_b   1.000
_cell.length_c   1.000
_cell.angle_alpha   90.00
_cell.angle_beta   90.00
_cell.angle_gamma   90.00
#
_symmetry.space_group_name_H-M   'P 1'
#
loop_
_entity.id
_entity.type
_entity.pdbx_description
1 polymer ?
#
loop_
_entity_poly.entity_id
_entity_poly.type
_entity_poly.pdbx_seq_one_letter_code
_entity_poly.pdbx_strand_id
1 'polypeptide(L)'
;MSIPKTNRKRSLVELFQKTYSQGQPQISSPATSTIDQLLYDAAMTAFSYVFIAATPDHRCQLNLDHFTDTYKIQSNLHQNYINKYIPSELKDPECTMFDKNSSNKNPIPCTQWVFDDTFYNKTISTDWNFVCTRLHLKGIIHNAYIIGTSGSFLTGIMSDRLERRTTMYLLILLMVIVLNSRGESETLSTSKSI
;
A
#
# COMPACT_ATOMS: atom_id res chain seq x y z
N MET A 1 45.38 66.51 29.03
CA MET A 1 45.70 65.07 29.16
C MET A 1 44.50 64.37 29.81
N SER A 2 43.66 63.68 29.01
CA SER A 2 42.94 62.44 29.37
C SER A 2 41.75 62.23 28.42
N ILE A 3 41.94 61.34 27.44
CA ILE A 3 40.89 60.80 26.57
C ILE A 3 40.14 59.72 27.38
N PRO A 4 38.80 59.76 27.52
CA PRO A 4 38.06 58.69 28.16
C PRO A 4 37.89 57.49 27.20
N LYS A 5 38.15 56.29 27.73
CA LYS A 5 38.09 55.00 27.02
C LYS A 5 36.64 54.60 26.71
N THR A 6 36.32 54.48 25.42
CA THR A 6 35.03 53.98 24.94
C THR A 6 34.92 52.46 25.14
N ASN A 7 33.88 52.06 25.86
CA ASN A 7 33.63 50.70 26.37
C ASN A 7 33.10 49.77 25.25
N ARG A 8 34.00 49.08 24.53
CA ARG A 8 33.70 48.06 23.51
C ARG A 8 33.39 46.69 24.13
N LYS A 9 32.36 46.58 24.96
CA LYS A 9 31.90 45.29 25.54
C LYS A 9 30.38 45.15 25.68
N ARG A 10 29.58 45.85 24.87
CA ARG A 10 28.11 45.73 24.87
C ARG A 10 27.49 45.02 23.66
N SER A 11 28.28 44.67 22.63
CA SER A 11 27.71 44.22 21.34
C SER A 11 27.63 42.70 21.15
N LEU A 12 28.45 41.89 21.83
CA LEU A 12 28.42 40.43 21.59
C LEU A 12 27.24 39.75 22.26
N VAL A 13 26.87 40.15 23.49
CA VAL A 13 25.71 39.56 24.18
C VAL A 13 24.42 39.87 23.42
N GLU A 14 24.25 41.08 22.90
CA GLU A 14 23.10 41.44 22.05
C GLU A 14 23.10 40.68 20.71
N LEU A 15 24.26 40.46 20.08
CA LEU A 15 24.35 39.63 18.87
C LEU A 15 24.03 38.16 19.15
N PHE A 16 24.51 37.62 20.27
CA PHE A 16 24.22 36.25 20.69
C PHE A 16 22.74 36.07 21.06
N GLN A 17 22.10 37.07 21.68
CA GLN A 17 20.67 37.02 21.98
C GLN A 17 19.81 37.07 20.70
N LYS A 18 20.26 37.81 19.69
CA LYS A 18 19.60 37.90 18.38
C LYS A 18 19.79 36.66 17.51
N THR A 19 20.90 35.94 17.65
CA THR A 19 21.14 34.66 16.96
C THR A 19 20.48 33.48 17.68
N TYR A 20 20.40 33.51 19.02
CA TYR A 20 19.68 32.50 19.79
C TYR A 20 18.16 32.52 19.49
N SER A 21 17.57 33.71 19.26
CA SER A 21 16.15 33.81 18.89
C SER A 21 15.85 33.40 17.44
N GLN A 22 16.83 33.43 16.53
CA GLN A 22 16.66 32.93 15.16
C GLN A 22 16.95 31.44 14.99
N GLY A 23 17.48 30.77 16.03
CA GLY A 23 17.87 29.35 16.00
C GLY A 23 16.96 28.38 16.75
N GLN A 24 15.93 28.86 17.46
CA GLN A 24 14.89 27.97 17.97
C GLN A 24 13.78 27.83 16.92
N PRO A 25 13.42 26.60 16.49
CA PRO A 25 12.16 26.40 15.80
C PRO A 25 11.05 26.73 16.81
N GLN A 26 10.51 27.94 16.75
CA GLN A 26 9.25 28.31 17.41
C GLN A 26 8.10 27.67 16.60
N ILE A 27 7.97 26.34 16.69
CA ILE A 27 6.83 25.59 16.15
C ILE A 27 5.78 25.55 17.25
N SER A 28 5.14 26.69 17.50
CA SER A 28 3.85 26.73 18.19
C SER A 28 3.00 27.84 17.57
N SER A 29 2.84 27.78 16.25
CA SER A 29 1.65 28.34 15.61
C SER A 29 0.59 27.24 15.58
N PRO A 30 -0.72 27.53 15.76
CA PRO A 30 -1.76 26.52 15.63
C PRO A 30 -1.80 25.85 14.24
N ALA A 31 -1.13 26.43 13.24
CA ALA A 31 -0.97 25.86 11.89
C ALA A 31 0.21 24.90 11.75
N THR A 32 1.20 24.93 12.65
CA THR A 32 2.35 24.01 12.59
C THR A 32 2.02 22.65 13.23
N SER A 33 1.19 22.61 14.27
CA SER A 33 0.73 21.36 14.88
C SER A 33 -0.20 20.53 13.96
N THR A 34 -0.99 21.18 13.11
CA THR A 34 -1.91 20.49 12.20
C THR A 34 -1.20 19.88 11.00
N ILE A 35 -0.16 20.54 10.47
CA ILE A 35 0.67 19.98 9.39
C ILE A 35 1.43 18.75 9.89
N ASP A 36 1.99 18.81 11.11
CA ASP A 36 2.67 17.68 11.74
C ASP A 36 1.71 16.49 11.99
N GLN A 37 0.45 16.76 12.35
CA GLN A 37 -0.59 15.73 12.48
C GLN A 37 -0.99 15.09 11.14
N LEU A 38 -1.14 15.87 10.07
CA LEU A 38 -1.48 15.34 8.75
C LEU A 38 -0.36 14.48 8.15
N LEU A 39 0.90 14.84 8.42
CA LEU A 39 2.07 14.04 8.06
C LEU A 39 2.09 12.69 8.82
N TYR A 40 1.68 12.69 10.08
CA TYR A 40 1.56 11.47 10.87
C TYR A 40 0.50 10.52 10.31
N ASP A 41 -0.70 11.01 9.97
CA ASP A 41 -1.78 10.18 9.42
C ASP A 41 -1.40 9.56 8.06
N ALA A 42 -0.76 10.36 7.18
CA ALA A 42 -0.26 9.86 5.91
C ALA A 42 0.83 8.78 6.11
N ALA A 43 1.71 8.95 7.10
CA ALA A 43 2.74 7.97 7.42
C ALA A 43 2.15 6.66 7.96
N MET A 44 1.16 6.75 8.86
CA MET A 44 0.52 5.57 9.46
C MET A 44 -0.28 4.78 8.42
N THR A 45 -1.00 5.46 7.53
CA THR A 45 -1.74 4.78 6.45
C THR A 45 -0.80 4.10 5.47
N ALA A 46 0.30 4.75 5.07
CA ALA A 46 1.32 4.16 4.22
C ALA A 46 1.96 2.92 4.86
N PHE A 47 2.26 2.96 6.16
CA PHE A 47 2.83 1.83 6.89
C PHE A 47 1.83 0.67 7.02
N SER A 48 0.57 0.98 7.34
CA SER A 48 -0.48 -0.04 7.48
C SER A 48 -0.70 -0.86 6.20
N TYR A 49 -0.53 -0.23 5.02
CA TYR A 49 -0.67 -0.88 3.73
C TYR A 49 0.25 -2.09 3.57
N VAL A 50 1.44 -2.06 4.17
CA VAL A 50 2.42 -3.16 4.08
C VAL A 50 1.84 -4.46 4.64
N PHE A 51 1.06 -4.39 5.73
CA PHE A 51 0.44 -5.56 6.35
C PHE A 51 -0.82 -6.01 5.61
N ILE A 52 -1.65 -5.07 5.19
CA ILE A 52 -2.92 -5.39 4.50
C ILE A 52 -2.64 -6.00 3.11
N ALA A 53 -1.60 -5.53 2.43
CA ALA A 53 -1.15 -6.04 1.15
C ALA A 53 0.02 -7.03 1.28
N ALA A 54 0.24 -7.63 2.45
CA ALA A 54 1.26 -8.64 2.62
C ALA A 54 1.00 -9.82 1.68
N THR A 55 2.05 -10.31 1.03
CA THR A 55 2.01 -11.51 0.18
C THR A 55 2.49 -12.68 1.02
N PRO A 56 1.61 -13.56 1.50
CA PRO A 56 2.04 -14.78 2.18
C PRO A 56 2.73 -15.71 1.18
N ASP A 57 3.47 -16.68 1.72
CA ASP A 57 4.07 -17.73 0.91
C ASP A 57 2.99 -18.44 0.12
N HIS A 58 3.24 -18.65 -1.16
CA HIS A 58 2.25 -19.15 -2.09
C HIS A 58 2.89 -20.10 -3.08
N ARG A 59 2.05 -20.97 -3.62
CA ARG A 59 2.41 -21.83 -4.73
C ARG A 59 1.24 -22.00 -5.66
N CYS A 60 1.50 -22.64 -6.79
CA CYS A 60 0.49 -22.94 -7.77
C CYS A 60 -0.53 -23.97 -7.27
N GLN A 61 -1.81 -23.73 -7.56
CA GLN A 61 -2.88 -24.64 -7.19
C GLN A 61 -2.88 -25.90 -8.04
N LEU A 62 -2.73 -27.05 -7.39
CA LEU A 62 -2.80 -28.36 -7.99
C LEU A 62 -4.25 -28.87 -7.97
N ASN A 63 -5.11 -28.38 -8.88
CA ASN A 63 -6.41 -29.01 -9.11
C ASN A 63 -6.19 -30.41 -9.71
N LEU A 64 -6.26 -31.44 -8.87
CA LEU A 64 -6.24 -32.85 -9.25
C LEU A 64 -7.67 -33.36 -9.07
N ASP A 65 -8.14 -34.22 -9.98
CA ASP A 65 -9.55 -34.64 -10.07
C ASP A 65 -10.12 -35.26 -8.78
N HIS A 66 -9.27 -35.65 -7.83
CA HIS A 66 -9.66 -36.34 -6.62
C HIS A 66 -9.30 -35.61 -5.31
N PHE A 67 -8.77 -34.38 -5.38
CA PHE A 67 -8.29 -33.70 -4.18
C PHE A 67 -8.33 -32.17 -4.27
N THR A 68 -8.86 -31.55 -3.21
CA THR A 68 -8.80 -30.09 -3.02
C THR A 68 -7.44 -29.70 -2.46
N ASP A 69 -6.62 -29.03 -3.27
CA ASP A 69 -5.31 -28.56 -2.86
C ASP A 69 -5.41 -27.50 -1.75
N THR A 70 -4.53 -27.61 -0.75
CA THR A 70 -4.40 -26.68 0.39
C THR A 70 -2.93 -26.49 0.67
N TYR A 71 -2.51 -25.31 1.16
CA TYR A 71 -1.08 -25.01 1.30
C TYR A 71 -0.36 -26.02 2.21
N LYS A 72 -0.97 -26.38 3.33
CA LYS A 72 -0.43 -27.38 4.25
C LYS A 72 -0.42 -28.77 3.62
N ILE A 73 0.68 -29.49 3.81
CA ILE A 73 0.82 -30.86 3.32
C ILE A 73 -0.13 -31.77 4.09
N GLN A 74 -1.14 -32.32 3.41
CA GLN A 74 -2.13 -33.20 4.03
C GLN A 74 -1.71 -34.68 4.03
N SER A 75 -0.93 -35.12 3.03
CA SER A 75 -0.52 -36.52 2.88
C SER A 75 0.81 -36.67 2.12
N ASN A 76 1.43 -37.86 2.22
CA ASN A 76 2.65 -38.20 1.47
C ASN A 76 2.43 -38.16 -0.05
N LEU A 77 1.23 -38.49 -0.52
CA LEU A 77 0.88 -38.38 -1.94
C LEU A 77 0.87 -36.93 -2.40
N HIS A 78 0.31 -36.03 -1.58
CA HIS A 78 0.30 -34.60 -1.85
C HIS A 78 1.71 -34.04 -2.03
N GLN A 79 2.62 -34.43 -1.13
CA GLN A 79 4.03 -34.03 -1.21
C GLN A 79 4.71 -34.55 -2.50
N ASN A 80 4.42 -35.79 -2.89
CA ASN A 80 4.94 -36.34 -4.15
C ASN A 80 4.44 -35.57 -5.38
N TYR A 81 3.18 -35.12 -5.37
CA TYR A 81 2.63 -34.30 -6.45
C TYR A 81 3.26 -32.91 -6.49
N ILE A 82 3.45 -32.26 -5.33
CA ILE A 82 4.15 -30.97 -5.25
C ILE A 82 5.56 -31.11 -5.82
N ASN A 83 6.34 -32.10 -5.38
CA ASN A 83 7.70 -32.31 -5.87
C ASN A 83 7.76 -32.67 -7.37
N LYS A 84 6.71 -33.31 -7.91
CA LYS A 84 6.62 -33.69 -9.32
C LYS A 84 6.31 -32.50 -10.23
N TYR A 85 5.39 -31.63 -9.83
CA TYR A 85 4.90 -30.52 -10.66
C TYR A 85 5.60 -29.19 -10.36
N ILE A 86 6.13 -29.01 -9.15
CA ILE A 86 6.78 -27.79 -8.67
C ILE A 86 8.12 -28.16 -7.98
N PRO A 87 9.13 -28.63 -8.72
CA PRO A 87 10.45 -28.85 -8.14
C PRO A 87 11.20 -27.53 -7.93
N SER A 88 12.06 -27.50 -6.90
CA SER A 88 12.87 -26.34 -6.53
C SER A 88 13.92 -25.92 -7.59
N GLU A 89 14.12 -26.74 -8.62
CA GLU A 89 15.03 -26.46 -9.75
C GLU A 89 14.42 -25.48 -10.77
N LEU A 90 13.13 -25.16 -10.66
CA LEU A 90 12.49 -24.15 -11.51
C LEU A 90 13.08 -22.76 -11.21
N LYS A 91 13.18 -21.93 -12.25
CA LYS A 91 13.62 -20.54 -12.14
C LYS A 91 12.77 -19.74 -11.13
N ASP A 92 11.48 -20.06 -11.04
CA ASP A 92 10.52 -19.44 -10.10
C ASP A 92 9.47 -20.47 -9.63
N PRO A 93 9.73 -21.24 -8.55
CA PRO A 93 8.84 -22.33 -8.12
C PRO A 93 7.48 -21.85 -7.56
N GLU A 94 7.37 -20.60 -7.12
CA GLU A 94 6.10 -20.04 -6.63
C GLU A 94 5.13 -19.66 -7.75
N CYS A 95 5.67 -19.38 -8.94
CA CYS A 95 4.96 -18.77 -10.07
C CYS A 95 4.81 -19.67 -11.29
N THR A 96 5.58 -20.75 -11.35
CA THR A 96 5.60 -21.68 -12.47
C THR A 96 5.41 -23.11 -12.00
N MET A 97 4.72 -23.90 -12.81
CA MET A 97 4.54 -25.33 -12.60
C MET A 97 4.70 -26.08 -13.91
N PHE A 98 4.92 -27.38 -13.84
CA PHE A 98 4.85 -28.23 -15.03
C PHE A 98 3.41 -28.49 -15.45
N ASP A 99 3.19 -28.49 -16.76
CA ASP A 99 1.91 -28.85 -17.34
C ASP A 99 1.54 -30.31 -16.99
N LYS A 100 0.30 -30.50 -16.52
CA LYS A 100 -0.25 -31.82 -16.16
C LYS A 100 -0.70 -32.59 -17.40
N ASN A 101 -1.12 -31.88 -18.44
CA ASN A 101 -1.72 -32.44 -19.65
C ASN A 101 -0.67 -32.73 -20.73
N SER A 102 0.53 -32.15 -20.59
CA SER A 102 1.64 -32.39 -21.50
C SER A 102 2.66 -33.34 -20.88
N SER A 103 3.05 -34.37 -21.64
CA SER A 103 4.15 -35.26 -21.26
C SER A 103 5.50 -34.54 -21.26
N ASN A 104 5.60 -33.40 -21.95
CA ASN A 104 6.78 -32.54 -21.92
C ASN A 104 6.72 -31.69 -20.65
N LYS A 105 7.73 -31.82 -19.80
CA LYS A 105 7.91 -31.03 -18.56
C LYS A 105 8.27 -29.57 -18.91
N ASN A 106 7.36 -28.88 -19.56
CA ASN A 106 7.52 -27.48 -19.92
C ASN A 106 6.98 -26.63 -18.77
N PRO A 107 7.75 -25.66 -18.26
CA PRO A 107 7.27 -24.76 -17.23
C PRO A 107 6.21 -23.82 -17.82
N ILE A 108 5.03 -23.81 -17.21
CA ILE A 108 3.92 -22.94 -17.56
C ILE A 108 3.62 -21.97 -16.40
N PRO A 109 3.16 -20.75 -16.68
CA PRO A 109 2.73 -19.81 -15.65
C PRO A 109 1.43 -20.29 -14.98
N CYS A 110 1.33 -20.07 -13.69
CA CYS A 110 0.18 -20.50 -12.90
C CYS A 110 -1.01 -19.54 -13.06
N THR A 111 -2.22 -20.08 -13.03
CA THR A 111 -3.47 -19.30 -13.16
C THR A 111 -4.23 -19.16 -11.83
N GLN A 112 -3.97 -20.06 -10.88
CA GLN A 112 -4.56 -20.11 -9.56
C GLN A 112 -3.47 -20.47 -8.54
N TRP A 113 -3.65 -19.98 -7.31
CA TRP A 113 -2.65 -20.07 -6.25
C TRP A 113 -3.28 -20.55 -4.94
N VAL A 114 -2.46 -21.20 -4.14
CA VAL A 114 -2.78 -21.59 -2.78
C VAL A 114 -1.79 -20.91 -1.85
N PHE A 115 -2.32 -20.20 -0.86
CA PHE A 115 -1.57 -19.34 0.05
C PHE A 115 -1.45 -19.98 1.42
N ASP A 116 -0.37 -19.67 2.15
CA ASP A 116 -0.23 -20.09 3.53
C ASP A 116 -1.05 -19.22 4.49
N ASP A 117 -2.01 -19.84 5.17
CA ASP A 117 -2.93 -19.17 6.09
C ASP A 117 -2.41 -19.14 7.54
N THR A 118 -1.11 -19.39 7.77
CA THR A 118 -0.52 -19.44 9.12
C THR A 118 -0.52 -18.10 9.83
N PHE A 119 -0.09 -17.03 9.14
CA PHE A 119 0.02 -15.68 9.70
C PHE A 119 -1.09 -14.74 9.23
N TYR A 120 -1.59 -14.94 8.00
CA TYR A 120 -2.60 -14.08 7.39
C TYR A 120 -3.70 -14.95 6.80
N ASN A 121 -4.92 -14.82 7.31
CA ASN A 121 -6.07 -15.56 6.75
C ASN A 121 -6.53 -14.97 5.41
N LYS A 122 -6.57 -13.63 5.33
CA LYS A 122 -6.90 -12.90 4.11
C LYS A 122 -6.08 -11.63 4.01
N THR A 123 -5.54 -11.38 2.83
CA THR A 123 -4.89 -10.12 2.46
C THR A 123 -5.42 -9.64 1.12
N ILE A 124 -5.16 -8.38 0.78
CA ILE A 124 -5.52 -7.85 -0.56
C ILE A 124 -4.85 -8.68 -1.66
N SER A 125 -3.65 -9.21 -1.40
CA SER A 125 -2.92 -10.04 -2.34
C SER A 125 -3.58 -11.40 -2.57
N THR A 126 -4.16 -12.01 -1.53
CA THR A 126 -4.84 -13.31 -1.64
C THR A 126 -6.21 -13.19 -2.31
N ASP A 127 -6.98 -12.15 -1.98
CA ASP A 127 -8.33 -11.98 -2.54
C ASP A 127 -8.32 -11.71 -4.06
N TRP A 128 -7.33 -10.93 -4.54
CA TRP A 128 -7.24 -10.52 -5.95
C TRP A 128 -6.14 -11.25 -6.74
N ASN A 129 -5.41 -12.18 -6.10
CA ASN A 129 -4.28 -12.89 -6.69
C ASN A 129 -3.22 -11.95 -7.30
N PHE A 130 -2.75 -10.97 -6.52
CA PHE A 130 -1.68 -10.04 -6.95
C PHE A 130 -0.28 -10.65 -6.78
N VAL A 131 -0.05 -11.77 -7.44
CA VAL A 131 1.20 -12.53 -7.41
C VAL A 131 1.81 -12.63 -8.80
N CYS A 132 3.13 -12.93 -8.85
CA CYS A 132 3.85 -13.21 -10.09
C CYS A 132 3.65 -12.10 -11.15
N THR A 133 3.07 -12.42 -12.31
CA THR A 133 2.78 -11.46 -13.39
C THR A 133 1.95 -10.27 -12.91
N ARG A 134 1.08 -10.46 -11.92
CA ARG A 134 0.17 -9.44 -11.38
C ARG A 134 0.72 -8.67 -10.19
N LEU A 135 1.99 -8.88 -9.81
CA LEU A 135 2.59 -8.20 -8.67
C LEU A 135 2.62 -6.67 -8.82
N HIS A 136 2.76 -6.17 -10.05
CA HIS A 136 2.77 -4.73 -10.34
C HIS A 136 1.47 -4.00 -9.96
N LEU A 137 0.32 -4.71 -9.95
CA LEU A 137 -0.98 -4.14 -9.57
C LEU A 137 -1.00 -3.69 -8.11
N LYS A 138 -0.25 -4.37 -7.22
CA LYS A 138 -0.08 -3.94 -5.82
C LYS A 138 0.53 -2.56 -5.71
N GLY A 139 1.51 -2.23 -6.57
CA GLY A 139 2.11 -0.90 -6.62
C GLY A 139 1.14 0.15 -7.14
N ILE A 140 0.37 -0.19 -8.17
CA ILE A 140 -0.64 0.70 -8.77
C ILE A 140 -1.72 1.08 -7.75
N ILE A 141 -2.24 0.09 -7.00
CA ILE A 141 -3.26 0.33 -5.97
C ILE A 141 -2.72 1.22 -4.86
N HIS A 142 -1.48 0.97 -4.40
CA HIS A 142 -0.84 1.81 -3.38
C HIS A 142 -0.69 3.26 -3.86
N ASN A 143 -0.20 3.46 -5.07
CA ASN A 143 -0.03 4.80 -5.64
C ASN A 143 -1.37 5.50 -5.83
N ALA A 144 -2.40 4.79 -6.32
CA ALA A 144 -3.74 5.35 -6.45
C ALA A 144 -4.32 5.80 -5.10
N TYR A 145 -4.05 5.05 -4.02
CA TYR A 145 -4.45 5.43 -2.67
C TYR A 145 -3.76 6.71 -2.19
N ILE A 146 -2.45 6.84 -2.41
CA ILE A 146 -1.69 8.04 -2.04
C ILE A 146 -2.13 9.25 -2.87
N ILE A 147 -2.40 9.08 -4.17
CA ILE A 147 -2.95 10.14 -5.03
C ILE A 147 -4.35 10.56 -4.57
N GLY A 148 -5.20 9.62 -4.17
CA GLY A 148 -6.51 9.92 -3.62
C GLY A 148 -6.41 10.75 -2.33
N THR A 149 -5.49 10.37 -1.44
CA THR A 149 -5.25 11.07 -0.17
C THR A 149 -4.67 12.46 -0.38
N SER A 150 -3.72 12.61 -1.32
CA SER A 150 -3.17 13.93 -1.66
C SER A 150 -4.23 14.84 -2.34
N GLY A 151 -5.22 14.25 -3.00
CA GLY A 151 -6.39 14.94 -3.53
C GLY A 151 -7.17 15.72 -2.46
N SER A 152 -7.22 15.24 -1.22
CA SER A 152 -7.87 15.95 -0.11
C SER A 152 -7.24 17.32 0.15
N PHE A 153 -5.91 17.43 0.09
CA PHE A 153 -5.21 18.71 0.24
C PHE A 153 -5.57 19.68 -0.89
N LEU A 154 -5.62 19.16 -2.12
CA LEU A 154 -6.00 19.97 -3.28
C LEU A 154 -7.44 20.46 -3.17
N THR A 155 -8.37 19.61 -2.72
CA THR A 155 -9.77 20.02 -2.48
C THR A 155 -9.91 21.05 -1.37
N GLY A 156 -9.06 20.98 -0.34
CA GLY A 156 -8.99 22.00 0.71
C GLY A 156 -8.60 23.37 0.15
N ILE A 157 -7.50 23.44 -0.61
CA ILE A 157 -7.04 24.69 -1.25
C ILE A 157 -8.09 25.20 -2.25
N MET A 158 -8.70 24.31 -3.02
CA MET A 158 -9.79 24.68 -3.93
C MET A 158 -11.02 25.19 -3.19
N SER A 159 -11.33 24.69 -1.99
CA SER A 159 -12.45 25.18 -1.17
C SER A 159 -12.27 26.60 -0.66
N ASP A 160 -11.02 27.07 -0.54
CA ASP A 160 -10.75 28.46 -0.14
C ASP A 160 -10.86 29.42 -1.33
N ARG A 161 -10.70 28.90 -2.55
CA ARG A 161 -10.75 29.70 -3.80
C ARG A 161 -12.11 29.67 -4.49
N LEU A 162 -12.82 28.55 -4.40
CA LEU A 162 -14.17 28.37 -4.92
C LEU A 162 -15.16 28.63 -3.78
N GLU A 163 -16.32 29.22 -4.09
CA GLU A 163 -17.36 29.40 -3.08
C GLU A 163 -17.66 28.06 -2.39
N ARG A 164 -17.62 28.05 -1.05
CA ARG A 164 -17.73 26.84 -0.20
C ARG A 164 -18.91 25.92 -0.55
N ARG A 165 -19.99 26.49 -1.10
CA ARG A 165 -21.20 25.75 -1.54
C ARG A 165 -20.94 24.89 -2.76
N THR A 166 -20.20 25.39 -3.76
CA THR A 166 -19.92 24.66 -5.01
C THR A 166 -19.03 23.45 -4.75
N THR A 167 -17.99 23.61 -3.91
CA THR A 167 -17.11 22.50 -3.54
C THR A 167 -17.86 21.38 -2.81
N MET A 168 -18.82 21.72 -1.94
CA MET A 168 -19.65 20.70 -1.28
C MET A 168 -20.52 19.92 -2.27
N TYR A 169 -21.18 20.58 -3.20
CA TYR A 169 -21.98 19.89 -4.21
C TYR A 169 -21.12 18.97 -5.10
N LEU A 170 -19.93 19.42 -5.50
CA LEU A 170 -18.99 18.61 -6.30
C LEU A 170 -18.53 17.35 -5.55
N LEU A 171 -18.17 17.48 -4.27
CA LEU A 171 -17.75 16.33 -3.46
C LEU A 171 -18.90 15.34 -3.25
N ILE A 172 -20.11 15.82 -3.01
CA ILE A 172 -21.30 14.96 -2.85
C ILE A 172 -21.59 14.22 -4.16
N LEU A 173 -21.56 14.92 -5.31
CA LEU A 173 -21.75 14.29 -6.62
C LEU A 173 -20.69 13.22 -6.89
N LEU A 174 -19.42 13.51 -6.62
CA LEU A 174 -18.32 12.55 -6.78
C LEU A 174 -18.52 11.31 -5.90
N MET A 175 -18.90 11.49 -4.63
CA MET A 175 -19.19 10.38 -3.71
C MET A 175 -20.36 9.52 -4.22
N VAL A 176 -21.44 10.13 -4.69
CA VAL A 176 -22.59 9.40 -5.24
C VAL A 176 -22.17 8.59 -6.47
N ILE A 177 -21.40 9.16 -7.39
CA ILE A 177 -20.90 8.44 -8.57
C ILE A 177 -20.06 7.22 -8.16
N VAL A 178 -19.14 7.39 -7.21
CA VAL A 178 -18.28 6.30 -6.72
C VAL A 178 -19.12 5.19 -6.07
N LEU A 179 -20.09 5.53 -5.23
CA LEU A 179 -20.97 4.54 -4.59
C LEU A 179 -21.78 3.73 -5.61
N ASN A 180 -22.33 4.38 -6.63
CA ASN A 180 -23.05 3.70 -7.69
C ASN A 180 -22.12 2.79 -8.52
N SER A 181 -20.88 3.20 -8.76
CA SER A 181 -19.91 2.38 -9.50
C SER A 181 -19.51 1.10 -8.74
N ARG A 182 -19.47 1.12 -7.40
CA ARG A 182 -19.20 -0.08 -6.59
C ARG A 182 -20.33 -1.11 -6.69
N GLY A 183 -21.60 -0.67 -6.71
CA GLY A 183 -22.74 -1.58 -6.89
C GLY A 183 -22.68 -2.36 -8.22
N GLU A 184 -22.19 -1.75 -9.29
CA GLU A 184 -21.99 -2.41 -10.59
C GLU A 184 -20.92 -3.53 -10.54
N SER A 185 -19.91 -3.39 -9.68
CA SER A 185 -18.83 -4.38 -9.56
C SER A 185 -19.23 -5.64 -8.78
N GLU A 186 -20.17 -5.51 -7.84
CA GLU A 186 -20.67 -6.65 -7.05
C GLU A 186 -21.58 -7.56 -7.89
N THR A 187 -22.40 -6.99 -8.78
CA THR A 187 -23.28 -7.76 -9.69
C THR A 187 -22.49 -8.56 -10.73
N LEU A 188 -21.33 -8.05 -11.17
CA LEU A 188 -20.41 -8.76 -12.07
C LEU A 188 -19.66 -9.91 -11.38
N SER A 189 -19.34 -9.78 -10.10
CA SER A 189 -18.71 -10.85 -9.31
C SER A 189 -19.68 -12.01 -9.04
N THR A 190 -20.95 -11.71 -8.75
CA THR A 190 -22.01 -12.73 -8.61
C THR A 190 -22.31 -13.46 -9.92
N SER A 191 -22.20 -12.79 -11.06
CA SER A 191 -22.39 -13.40 -12.39
C SER A 191 -21.26 -14.38 -12.78
N LYS A 192 -20.06 -14.23 -12.19
CA LYS A 192 -18.90 -15.10 -12.47
C LYS A 192 -18.79 -16.30 -11.53
N SER A 193 -19.65 -16.37 -10.51
CA SER A 193 -19.74 -17.50 -9.55
C SER A 193 -20.99 -18.38 -9.79
N ILE A 194 -21.74 -18.17 -10.88
CA ILE A 194 -22.85 -19.03 -11.33
C ILE A 194 -22.43 -19.74 -12.62
#